data_AF-A0AA41FID0-F1
#
_entry.id   AF-A0AA41FID0-F1
#
_cell.length_a   1.000
_cell.length_b   1.000
_cell.length_c   1.000
_cell.angle_alpha   90.00
_cell.angle_beta   90.00
_cell.angle_gamma   90.00
#
_symmetry.space_group_name_H-M   'P 1'
#
loop_
_entity.id
_entity.type
_entity.pdbx_description
1 polymer ?
#
loop_
_entity_poly.entity_id
_entity_poly.type
_entity_poly.pdbx_seq_one_letter_code
_entity_poly.pdbx_strand_id
1 'polypeptide(L)'
;MNHNIAALYTKLSSLLELCVGAILLAAILVGALLLAVDLTGTLISNPRLLDLNQSLGDALSLVVGIEFVKMLVKHTPEAVVEVLLFAIAREMVVVHSGSLETLMGVTAVGIIFLIRKYLCPPVSGEGTMGN
;
A
#
# COMPACT_ATOMS: atom_id res chain seq x y z
N MET A 1 14.16 -3.28 -37.12
CA MET A 1 13.11 -4.27 -36.78
C MET A 1 12.85 -4.41 -35.27
N ASN A 2 13.84 -4.14 -34.38
CA ASN A 2 13.67 -4.32 -32.92
C ASN A 2 12.97 -3.15 -32.19
N HIS A 3 12.91 -1.95 -32.78
CA HIS A 3 12.34 -0.77 -32.10
C HIS A 3 10.80 -0.84 -31.98
N ASN A 4 10.11 -1.48 -32.93
CA ASN A 4 8.66 -1.68 -32.88
C ASN A 4 8.22 -2.67 -31.79
N ILE A 5 9.04 -3.68 -31.49
CA ILE A 5 8.72 -4.69 -30.47
C ILE A 5 8.85 -4.07 -29.07
N ALA A 6 9.92 -3.30 -28.82
CA ALA A 6 10.08 -2.57 -27.56
C ALA A 6 8.94 -1.57 -27.30
N ALA A 7 8.51 -0.84 -28.34
CA ALA A 7 7.38 0.09 -28.25
C ALA A 7 6.02 -0.62 -28.03
N LEU A 8 5.87 -1.86 -28.51
CA LEU A 8 4.66 -2.65 -28.25
C LEU A 8 4.62 -3.12 -26.78
N TYR A 9 5.74 -3.61 -26.25
CA TYR A 9 5.84 -4.05 -24.86
C TYR A 9 5.56 -2.91 -23.87
N THR A 10 6.11 -1.71 -24.10
CA THR A 10 5.84 -0.56 -23.22
C THR A 10 4.39 -0.13 -23.26
N LYS A 11 3.75 -0.12 -24.44
CA LYS A 11 2.32 0.17 -24.57
C LYS A 11 1.43 -0.86 -23.86
N LEU A 12 1.73 -2.15 -24.01
CA LEU A 12 0.99 -3.22 -23.33
C LEU A 12 1.16 -3.13 -21.81
N SER A 13 2.38 -2.85 -21.33
CA SER A 13 2.66 -2.65 -19.91
C SER A 13 1.86 -1.49 -19.34
N SER A 14 1.83 -0.33 -20.02
CA SER A 14 1.07 0.84 -19.55
C SER A 14 -0.45 0.61 -19.59
N LEU A 15 -0.96 -0.17 -20.55
CA LEU A 15 -2.38 -0.51 -20.60
C LEU A 15 -2.78 -1.44 -19.44
N LEU A 16 -1.94 -2.43 -19.13
CA LEU A 16 -2.16 -3.32 -17.99
C LEU A 16 -2.12 -2.55 -16.66
N GLU A 17 -1.14 -1.66 -16.49
CA GLU A 17 -1.00 -0.80 -15.32
C GLU A 17 -2.25 0.07 -15.10
N LEU A 18 -2.77 0.67 -16.17
CA LEU A 18 -4.01 1.45 -16.12
C LEU A 18 -5.22 0.58 -15.74
N CYS A 19 -5.35 -0.61 -16.33
CA CYS A 19 -6.44 -1.53 -16.01
C CYS A 19 -6.41 -1.97 -14.55
N VAL A 20 -5.24 -2.37 -14.04
CA VAL A 20 -5.08 -2.78 -12.63
C VAL A 20 -5.37 -1.62 -11.70
N GLY A 21 -4.82 -0.42 -11.99
CA GLY A 21 -5.09 0.79 -11.21
C GLY A 21 -6.58 1.15 -11.18
N ALA A 22 -7.27 1.06 -12.31
CA ALA A 22 -8.71 1.34 -12.42
C ALA A 22 -9.56 0.34 -11.61
N ILE A 23 -9.24 -0.95 -11.68
CA ILE A 23 -9.94 -2.00 -10.93
C ILE A 23 -9.75 -1.80 -9.43
N LEU A 24 -8.52 -1.55 -8.98
CA LEU A 24 -8.21 -1.31 -7.57
C LEU A 24 -8.89 -0.04 -7.06
N LEU A 25 -8.87 1.04 -7.85
CA LEU A 25 -9.55 2.30 -7.51
C LEU A 25 -11.05 2.08 -7.34
N ALA A 26 -11.69 1.33 -8.23
CA ALA A 26 -13.11 1.00 -8.13
C ALA A 26 -13.41 0.17 -6.87
N ALA A 27 -12.59 -0.84 -6.56
CA ALA A 27 -12.74 -1.65 -5.36
C ALA A 27 -12.62 -0.83 -4.07
N ILE A 28 -11.65 0.10 -4.01
CA ILE A 28 -11.47 1.02 -2.88
C ILE A 28 -12.68 1.94 -2.72
N LEU A 29 -13.20 2.49 -3.83
CA LEU A 29 -14.39 3.34 -3.81
C LEU A 29 -15.61 2.62 -3.26
N VAL A 30 -15.86 1.39 -3.73
CA VAL A 30 -16.96 0.56 -3.23
C VAL A 30 -16.76 0.22 -1.76
N GLY A 31 -15.55 -0.18 -1.35
CA GLY A 31 -15.23 -0.49 0.05
C GLY A 31 -15.43 0.70 0.98
N ALA A 32 -15.01 1.90 0.56
CA ALA A 32 -15.22 3.14 1.33
C ALA A 32 -16.70 3.47 1.49
N LEU A 33 -17.50 3.24 0.46
CA LEU A 33 -18.94 3.48 0.49
C LEU A 33 -19.67 2.48 1.39
N LEU A 34 -19.31 1.19 1.32
CA LEU A 34 -19.84 0.16 2.22
C LEU A 34 -19.51 0.46 3.68
N LEU A 35 -18.25 0.84 3.97
CA LEU A 35 -17.84 1.21 5.32
C LEU A 35 -18.62 2.43 5.84
N ALA A 36 -18.84 3.45 5.01
CA ALA A 36 -19.60 4.64 5.39
C ALA A 36 -21.08 4.32 5.70
N VAL A 37 -21.69 3.43 4.89
CA VAL A 37 -23.07 2.97 5.13
C VAL A 37 -23.16 2.17 6.42
N ASP A 38 -22.24 1.26 6.66
CA ASP A 38 -22.22 0.39 7.85
C ASP A 38 -22.04 1.21 9.14
N LEU A 39 -21.06 2.12 9.15
CA LEU A 39 -20.84 3.06 10.26
C LEU A 39 -22.07 3.91 10.54
N THR A 40 -22.67 4.51 9.51
CA THR A 40 -23.82 5.41 9.66
C THR A 40 -25.06 4.64 10.10
N GLY A 41 -25.31 3.46 9.52
CA GLY A 41 -26.43 2.59 9.88
C GLY A 41 -26.35 2.12 11.33
N THR A 42 -25.15 1.77 11.80
CA THR A 42 -24.90 1.34 13.18
C THR A 42 -25.01 2.50 14.17
N LEU A 43 -24.49 3.69 13.82
CA LEU A 43 -24.62 4.90 14.64
C LEU A 43 -26.09 5.29 14.88
N ILE A 44 -26.91 5.24 13.82
CA ILE A 44 -28.32 5.63 13.88
C ILE A 44 -29.13 4.57 14.63
N SER A 45 -28.84 3.29 14.40
CA SER A 45 -29.66 2.20 14.95
C SER A 45 -29.35 1.93 16.42
N ASN A 46 -28.07 1.79 16.79
CA ASN A 46 -27.67 1.51 18.17
C ASN A 46 -26.21 1.94 18.41
N PRO A 47 -25.94 3.14 18.94
CA PRO A 47 -24.58 3.63 19.15
C PRO A 47 -23.76 2.81 20.17
N ARG A 48 -24.40 1.98 21.00
CA ARG A 48 -23.72 1.07 21.96
C ARG A 48 -23.17 -0.20 21.34
N LEU A 49 -23.61 -0.58 20.14
CA LEU A 49 -23.17 -1.79 19.44
C LEU A 49 -22.11 -1.50 18.37
N LEU A 50 -21.57 -0.28 18.37
CA LEU A 50 -20.57 0.14 17.41
C LEU A 50 -19.25 -0.59 17.68
N ASP A 51 -18.90 -1.55 16.82
CA ASP A 51 -17.61 -2.24 16.87
C ASP A 51 -16.52 -1.41 16.21
N LEU A 52 -15.99 -0.45 16.97
CA LEU A 52 -14.96 0.47 16.50
C LEU A 52 -13.69 -0.25 16.04
N ASN A 53 -13.34 -1.40 16.62
CA ASN A 53 -12.13 -2.11 16.21
C ASN A 53 -12.27 -2.64 14.79
N GLN A 54 -13.40 -3.27 14.49
CA GLN A 54 -13.69 -3.74 13.14
C GLN A 54 -13.73 -2.59 12.14
N SER A 55 -14.46 -1.51 12.44
CA SER A 55 -14.56 -0.36 11.53
C SER A 55 -13.23 0.36 11.34
N LEU A 56 -12.41 0.50 12.38
CA LEU A 56 -11.05 1.04 12.24
C LEU A 56 -10.20 0.10 11.38
N GLY A 57 -10.27 -1.21 11.59
CA GLY A 57 -9.55 -2.18 10.75
C GLY A 57 -9.89 -2.07 9.26
N ASP A 58 -11.17 -1.92 8.94
CA ASP A 58 -11.66 -1.76 7.57
C ASP A 58 -11.27 -0.40 6.97
N ALA A 59 -11.38 0.68 7.76
CA ALA A 59 -10.90 2.01 7.38
C ALA A 59 -9.39 2.00 7.10
N LEU A 60 -8.64 1.31 7.96
CA LEU A 60 -7.20 1.21 7.80
C LEU A 60 -6.87 0.39 6.52
N SER A 61 -7.59 -0.68 6.25
CA SER A 61 -7.40 -1.47 5.02
C SER A 61 -7.61 -0.64 3.74
N LEU A 62 -8.56 0.29 3.76
CA LEU A 62 -8.83 1.19 2.63
C LEU A 62 -7.70 2.19 2.40
N VAL A 63 -7.16 2.81 3.45
CA VAL A 63 -6.07 3.78 3.30
C VAL A 63 -4.78 3.11 2.80
N VAL A 64 -4.47 1.88 3.23
CA VAL A 64 -3.41 1.06 2.61
C VAL A 64 -3.65 0.91 1.11
N GLY A 65 -4.88 0.55 0.72
CA GLY A 65 -5.26 0.38 -0.68
C GLY A 65 -5.07 1.65 -1.52
N ILE A 66 -5.44 2.81 -0.98
CA ILE A 66 -5.30 4.11 -1.65
C ILE A 66 -3.82 4.42 -1.92
N GLU A 67 -2.96 4.25 -0.91
CA GLU A 67 -1.53 4.48 -1.07
C GLU A 67 -0.88 3.47 -2.02
N PHE A 68 -1.33 2.22 -2.02
CA PHE A 68 -0.88 1.22 -2.99
C PHE A 68 -1.22 1.63 -4.43
N VAL A 69 -2.44 2.14 -4.68
CA VAL A 69 -2.81 2.66 -6.00
C VAL A 69 -1.96 3.86 -6.39
N LYS A 70 -1.68 4.79 -5.46
CA LYS A 70 -0.78 5.93 -5.73
C LYS A 70 0.64 5.48 -6.04
N MET A 71 1.12 4.42 -5.39
CA MET A 71 2.43 3.83 -5.65
C MET A 71 2.50 3.19 -7.05
N LEU A 72 1.43 2.52 -7.50
CA LEU A 72 1.34 1.96 -8.86
C LEU A 72 1.38 3.05 -9.94
N VAL A 73 0.68 4.18 -9.72
CA VAL A 73 0.57 5.25 -10.71
C VAL A 73 1.80 6.16 -10.76
N LYS A 74 2.44 6.45 -9.62
CA LYS A 74 3.59 7.37 -9.57
C LYS A 74 4.96 6.69 -9.70
N HIS A 75 5.04 5.35 -9.67
CA HIS A 75 6.31 4.59 -9.71
C HIS A 75 7.37 5.06 -8.68
N THR A 76 6.96 5.76 -7.62
CA THR A 76 7.85 6.25 -6.56
C THR A 76 7.66 5.43 -5.28
N PRO A 77 8.59 4.52 -4.94
CA PRO A 77 8.47 3.62 -3.78
C PRO A 77 8.76 4.29 -2.42
N GLU A 78 8.89 5.63 -2.34
CA GLU A 78 9.12 6.35 -1.07
C GLU A 78 7.96 6.16 -0.07
N ALA A 79 6.74 5.86 -0.54
CA ALA A 79 5.56 5.62 0.31
C ALA A 79 5.48 4.19 0.90
N VAL A 80 6.38 3.27 0.53
CA VAL A 80 6.31 1.86 0.99
C VAL A 80 6.35 1.73 2.50
N VAL A 81 7.14 2.57 3.19
CA VAL A 81 7.26 2.50 4.66
C VAL A 81 5.95 2.89 5.34
N GLU A 82 5.27 3.94 4.88
CA GLU A 82 3.97 4.35 5.42
C GLU A 82 2.92 3.27 5.22
N VAL A 83 2.86 2.68 4.03
CA VAL A 83 1.93 1.58 3.71
C VAL A 83 2.18 0.36 4.59
N LEU A 84 3.45 0.01 4.82
CA LEU A 84 3.84 -1.11 5.68
C LEU A 84 3.49 -0.85 7.15
N LEU A 85 3.76 0.35 7.67
CA LEU A 85 3.38 0.74 9.03
C LEU A 85 1.87 0.64 9.24
N PHE A 86 1.10 1.03 8.22
CA PHE A 86 -0.35 1.02 8.27
C PHE A 86 -0.94 -0.38 8.13
N ALA A 87 -0.31 -1.25 7.35
CA ALA A 87 -0.64 -2.68 7.28
C ALA A 87 -0.40 -3.39 8.63
N ILE A 88 0.70 -3.07 9.31
CA ILE A 88 1.00 -3.57 10.66
C ILE A 88 -0.04 -3.05 11.66
N ALA A 89 -0.40 -1.76 11.60
CA ALA A 89 -1.40 -1.17 12.49
C ALA A 89 -2.77 -1.85 12.34
N ARG A 90 -3.21 -2.13 11.11
CA ARG A 90 -4.45 -2.90 10.87
C ARG A 90 -4.38 -4.30 11.46
N GLU A 91 -3.29 -5.03 11.23
CA GLU A 91 -3.10 -6.39 11.79
C GLU A 91 -3.24 -6.39 13.32
N MET A 92 -2.68 -5.39 14.01
CA MET A 92 -2.81 -5.26 15.48
C MET A 92 -4.25 -4.98 15.96
N VAL A 93 -5.07 -4.30 15.15
CA VAL A 93 -6.46 -3.96 15.50
C VAL A 93 -7.43 -5.10 15.17
N VAL A 94 -7.22 -5.79 14.04
CA VAL A 94 -8.15 -6.80 13.51
C VAL A 94 -7.85 -8.20 14.04
N VAL A 95 -6.58 -8.52 14.28
CA VAL A 95 -6.18 -9.88 14.61
C VAL A 95 -5.66 -9.90 16.05
N HIS A 96 -6.31 -10.69 16.90
CA HIS A 96 -5.74 -11.12 18.18
C HIS A 96 -4.68 -12.22 17.95
N SER A 97 -3.94 -12.18 16.84
CA SER A 97 -2.85 -13.11 16.56
C SER A 97 -1.75 -12.88 17.59
N GLY A 98 -1.04 -13.95 17.95
CA GLY A 98 -0.03 -13.87 18.99
C GLY A 98 0.95 -12.77 18.66
N SER A 99 1.21 -11.86 19.62
CA SER A 99 2.06 -10.68 19.41
C SER A 99 3.44 -11.00 18.80
N LEU A 100 3.89 -12.25 18.90
CA LEU A 100 5.09 -12.77 18.26
C LEU A 100 5.03 -12.84 16.73
N GLU A 101 3.89 -13.18 16.12
CA GLU A 101 3.77 -13.27 14.64
C GLU A 101 3.85 -11.89 14.01
N THR A 102 3.15 -10.90 14.58
CA THR A 102 3.28 -9.51 14.17
C THR A 102 4.72 -9.02 14.31
N LEU A 103 5.38 -9.34 15.44
CA LEU A 103 6.77 -8.94 15.69
C LEU A 103 7.74 -9.54 14.67
N MET A 104 7.57 -10.81 14.28
CA MET A 104 8.38 -11.44 13.24
C MET A 104 8.17 -10.78 11.88
N GLY A 105 6.92 -10.43 11.53
CA GLY A 105 6.60 -9.69 10.31
C GLY A 105 7.27 -8.32 10.26
N VAL A 106 7.15 -7.53 11.33
CA VAL A 106 7.82 -6.21 11.43
C VAL A 106 9.35 -6.35 11.32
N THR A 107 9.91 -7.35 12.01
CA THR A 107 11.36 -7.61 11.99
C THR A 107 11.85 -7.98 10.60
N ALA A 108 11.11 -8.83 9.87
CA ALA A 108 11.43 -9.21 8.50
C ALA A 108 11.45 -8.00 7.55
N VAL A 109 10.44 -7.12 7.65
CA VAL A 109 10.38 -5.87 6.89
C VAL A 109 11.57 -4.96 7.22
N GLY A 110 11.92 -4.84 8.50
CA GLY A 110 13.09 -4.07 8.95
C GLY A 110 14.41 -4.59 8.36
N ILE A 111 14.58 -5.91 8.28
CA ILE A 111 15.77 -6.54 7.68
C ILE A 111 15.86 -6.23 6.18
N ILE A 112 14.75 -6.30 5.44
CA ILE A 112 14.72 -5.96 4.00
C ILE A 112 15.16 -4.51 3.77
N PHE A 113 14.70 -3.59 4.63
CA PHE A 113 15.11 -2.18 4.59
C PHE A 113 16.59 -1.97 4.88
N LEU A 114 17.11 -2.70 5.89
CA LEU A 114 18.54 -2.73 6.22
C LEU A 114 19.37 -3.22 5.04
N ILE A 115 18.98 -4.32 4.41
CA ILE A 115 19.66 -4.86 3.22
C ILE A 115 19.65 -3.82 2.10
N ARG A 116 18.51 -3.19 1.81
CA ARG A 116 18.46 -2.14 0.78
C ARG A 116 19.43 -0.99 1.05
N LYS A 117 19.50 -0.51 2.29
CA LYS A 117 20.33 0.63 2.67
C LYS A 117 21.83 0.34 2.61
N TYR A 118 22.25 -0.84 3.05
CA TYR A 118 23.68 -1.18 3.18
C TYR A 118 24.24 -1.94 1.96
N LEU A 119 23.41 -2.66 1.22
CA LEU A 119 23.84 -3.45 0.06
C LEU A 119 23.61 -2.75 -1.29
N CYS A 120 22.75 -1.74 -1.34
CA CYS A 120 22.52 -0.93 -2.54
C CYS A 120 22.74 0.57 -2.25
N PRO A 121 23.97 0.98 -1.89
CA PRO A 121 24.29 2.40 -1.76
C PRO A 121 24.06 3.10 -3.10
N PRO A 122 23.60 4.37 -3.10
CA PRO A 122 23.41 5.12 -4.34
C PRO A 122 24.73 5.11 -5.11
N VAL A 123 24.67 4.77 -6.41
CA VAL A 123 25.84 4.90 -7.29
C VAL A 123 26.27 6.36 -7.23
N SER A 124 27.38 6.60 -6.54
CA SER A 124 28.04 7.89 -6.46
C SER A 124 28.47 8.24 -7.87
N GLY A 125 27.77 9.18 -8.51
CA GLY A 125 28.21 9.80 -9.74
C GLY A 125 29.50 10.56 -9.45
N GLU A 126 30.64 9.92 -9.70
CA GLU A 126 31.88 10.62 -9.94
C GLU A 126 31.74 11.44 -11.23
N GLY A 127 31.83 12.75 -11.07
CA GLY A 127 31.76 13.73 -12.14
C GLY A 127 32.39 15.04 -11.69
N THR A 128 33.58 14.98 -11.10
CA THR A 128 34.50 16.11 -11.03
C THR A 128 34.88 16.52 -12.45
N MET A 129 34.40 17.67 -12.92
CA MET A 129 35.12 18.53 -13.88
C MET A 129 34.64 19.97 -13.66
N GLY A 130 35.37 20.71 -12.83
CA GLY A 130 35.07 22.12 -12.56
C GLY A 130 35.94 22.76 -11.48
N ASN A 131 37.27 22.71 -11.64
CA ASN A 131 38.18 23.88 -11.62
C ASN A 131 39.62 23.43 -11.89
#